data_AF-A0A531MGT2-F1
#
_entry.id   AF-A0A531MGT2-F1
#
_cell.length_a   1.000
_cell.length_b   1.000
_cell.length_c   1.000
_cell.angle_alpha   90.00
_cell.angle_beta   90.00
_cell.angle_gamma   90.00
#
_symmetry.space_group_name_H-M   'P 1'
#
loop_
_entity.id
_entity.type
_entity.pdbx_description
1 polymer ?
#
loop_
_entity_poly.entity_id
_entity_poly.type
_entity_poly.pdbx_seq_one_letter_code
_entity_poly.pdbx_strand_id
1 'polypeptide(L)'
;MDSATQAARIGLGARFGGLIRMRETGLILIIAVLFAVMSFASPYFLTWDNMRAMAMAFAVEGIVVVGMTILLISGGIDLSVGSVTALAMVVAGLLFLSGMDPWLASLVAIAACAAIGAFMGFFVTRVGLHHFIVSLGVMVIARGLCLLGTGGRPLGLYTLPPEFKFIGQGAVGGIPVVIIIFIVFVILSDFM
;
A
#
# COMPACT_ATOMS: atom_id res chain seq x y z
N MET A 1 35.30 -11.11 43.46
CA MET A 1 34.23 -10.79 42.49
C MET A 1 34.23 -11.88 41.45
N ASP A 2 33.11 -12.60 41.33
CA ASP A 2 33.02 -13.88 40.61
C ASP A 2 33.01 -13.70 39.09
N SER A 3 33.81 -14.52 38.38
CA SER A 3 34.03 -14.49 36.93
C SER A 3 32.73 -14.69 36.13
N ALA A 4 31.75 -15.39 36.70
CA ALA A 4 30.40 -15.54 36.15
C ALA A 4 29.65 -14.20 36.03
N THR A 5 29.89 -13.26 36.95
CA THR A 5 29.23 -11.94 36.98
C THR A 5 29.81 -11.00 35.92
N GLN A 6 31.09 -11.16 35.58
CA GLN A 6 31.79 -10.37 34.56
C GLN A 6 31.42 -10.84 33.15
N ALA A 7 31.31 -12.15 32.93
CA ALA A 7 30.85 -12.72 31.66
C ALA A 7 29.40 -12.33 31.30
N ALA A 8 28.50 -12.29 32.29
CA ALA A 8 27.10 -11.87 32.10
C ALA A 8 26.97 -10.39 31.69
N ARG A 9 27.79 -9.50 32.25
CA ARG A 9 27.83 -8.07 31.90
C ARG A 9 28.37 -7.82 30.49
N ILE A 10 29.37 -8.59 30.07
CA ILE A 10 29.96 -8.51 28.72
C ILE A 10 28.98 -9.06 27.68
N GLY A 11 28.27 -10.16 27.96
CA GLY A 11 27.26 -10.72 27.07
C GLY A 11 26.03 -9.83 26.88
N LEU A 12 25.60 -9.12 27.94
CA LEU A 12 24.48 -8.18 27.87
C LEU A 12 24.86 -6.92 27.07
N GLY A 13 26.01 -6.30 27.38
CA GLY A 13 26.50 -5.11 26.65
C GLY A 13 26.81 -5.38 25.17
N ALA A 14 27.34 -6.56 24.84
CA ALA A 14 27.59 -6.97 23.45
C ALA A 14 26.30 -7.25 22.68
N ARG A 15 25.26 -7.80 23.32
CA ARG A 15 23.93 -8.01 22.73
C ARG A 15 23.19 -6.69 22.45
N PHE A 16 23.26 -5.74 23.38
CA PHE A 16 22.72 -4.38 23.16
C PHE A 16 23.52 -3.61 22.10
N GLY A 17 24.85 -3.74 22.09
CA GLY A 17 25.71 -3.15 21.06
C GLY A 17 25.51 -3.72 19.65
N GLY A 18 25.13 -5.01 19.55
CA GLY A 18 24.76 -5.65 18.29
C GLY A 18 23.41 -5.19 17.74
N LEU A 19 22.40 -5.04 18.62
CA LEU A 19 21.07 -4.55 18.25
C LEU A 19 21.11 -3.11 17.73
N ILE A 20 21.91 -2.24 18.35
CA ILE A 20 22.06 -0.82 17.95
C ILE A 20 22.80 -0.69 16.60
N ARG A 21 23.52 -1.72 16.16
CA ARG A 21 24.38 -1.68 14.95
C ARG A 21 23.64 -2.08 13.67
N MET A 22 22.40 -2.54 13.76
CA MET A 22 21.57 -2.91 12.60
C MET A 22 20.85 -1.66 12.06
N ARG A 23 20.86 -1.46 10.74
CA ARG A 23 20.23 -0.28 10.08
C ARG A 23 18.73 -0.18 10.41
N GLU A 24 18.09 -1.32 10.63
CA GLU A 24 16.68 -1.46 11.02
C GLU A 24 16.37 -0.78 12.37
N THR A 25 17.27 -0.90 13.35
CA THR A 25 17.11 -0.29 14.67
C THR A 25 17.12 1.23 14.59
N GLY A 26 17.93 1.80 13.69
CA GLY A 26 17.92 3.23 13.41
C GLY A 26 16.58 3.72 12.86
N LEU A 27 15.99 2.98 11.91
CA LEU A 27 14.67 3.30 11.35
C LEU A 27 13.57 3.20 12.40
N ILE A 28 13.53 2.12 13.19
CA ILE A 28 12.56 1.93 14.27
C ILE A 28 12.65 3.08 15.27
N LEU A 29 13.88 3.46 15.65
CA LEU A 29 14.11 4.56 16.58
C LEU A 29 13.63 5.90 16.01
N ILE A 30 13.90 6.20 14.73
CA ILE A 30 13.38 7.40 14.06
C ILE A 30 11.84 7.41 14.06
N ILE A 31 11.20 6.28 13.72
CA ILE A 31 9.74 6.16 13.72
C ILE A 31 9.18 6.39 15.14
N ALA A 32 9.78 5.78 16.17
CA ALA A 32 9.34 5.93 17.54
C ALA A 32 9.48 7.37 18.05
N VAL A 33 10.58 8.05 17.71
CA VAL A 33 10.79 9.47 18.04
C VAL A 33 9.76 10.35 17.34
N LEU A 34 9.52 10.15 16.04
CA LEU A 34 8.52 10.91 15.30
C LEU A 34 7.11 10.68 15.86
N PHE A 35 6.77 9.44 16.22
CA PHE A 35 5.49 9.11 16.85
C PHE A 35 5.31 9.85 18.17
N ALA A 36 6.33 9.84 19.04
CA ALA A 36 6.30 10.55 20.31
C ALA A 36 6.13 12.06 20.10
N VAL A 37 6.93 12.66 19.21
CA VAL A 37 6.83 14.10 18.90
C VAL A 37 5.43 14.46 18.38
N MET A 38 4.90 13.70 17.41
CA MET A 38 3.59 13.98 16.81
C MET A 38 2.44 13.81 17.80
N SER A 39 2.59 12.93 18.78
CA SER A 39 1.61 12.74 19.86
C SER A 39 1.39 14.00 20.71
N PHE A 40 2.42 14.84 20.84
CA PHE A 40 2.31 16.13 21.54
C PHE A 40 2.14 17.32 20.59
N ALA A 41 2.71 17.24 19.38
CA ALA A 41 2.70 18.34 18.41
C ALA A 41 1.35 18.55 17.74
N SER A 42 0.50 17.52 17.66
CA SER A 42 -0.83 17.62 17.06
C SER A 42 -1.90 16.94 17.92
N PRO A 43 -2.96 17.65 18.32
CA PRO A 43 -4.08 17.05 19.04
C PRO A 43 -4.86 16.04 18.19
N TYR A 44 -4.69 16.06 16.87
CA TYR A 44 -5.36 15.15 15.95
C TYR A 44 -4.62 13.82 15.76
N PHE A 45 -3.33 13.75 16.10
CA PHE A 45 -2.49 12.60 15.78
C PHE A 45 -3.01 11.30 16.40
N LEU A 46 -3.26 11.26 17.71
CA LEU A 46 -3.76 10.07 18.43
C LEU A 46 -5.30 9.97 18.49
N THR A 47 -6.02 10.71 17.65
CA THR A 47 -7.49 10.59 17.62
C THR A 47 -7.93 9.27 16.99
N TRP A 48 -9.07 8.73 17.44
CA TRP A 48 -9.64 7.51 16.86
C TRP A 48 -9.92 7.67 15.37
N ASP A 49 -10.42 8.83 14.94
CA ASP A 49 -10.70 9.11 13.53
C ASP A 49 -9.43 9.11 12.68
N ASN A 50 -8.33 9.70 13.18
CA ASN A 50 -7.05 9.67 12.49
C ASN A 50 -6.48 8.25 12.42
N MET A 51 -6.49 7.50 13.54
CA MET A 51 -6.04 6.11 13.56
C MET A 51 -6.84 5.23 12.62
N ARG A 52 -8.16 5.40 12.58
CA ARG A 52 -9.07 4.70 11.67
C ARG A 52 -8.76 5.05 10.21
N ALA A 53 -8.62 6.33 9.89
CA ALA A 53 -8.31 6.78 8.53
C ALA A 53 -6.95 6.25 8.06
N MET A 54 -5.92 6.31 8.92
CA MET A 54 -4.60 5.76 8.64
C MET A 54 -4.65 4.25 8.42
N ALA A 55 -5.37 3.50 9.27
CA ALA A 55 -5.51 2.06 9.12
C ALA A 55 -6.25 1.66 7.84
N MET A 56 -7.26 2.44 7.42
CA MET A 56 -7.96 2.23 6.14
C MET A 56 -7.04 2.51 4.95
N ALA A 57 -6.24 3.58 4.99
CA ALA A 57 -5.26 3.87 3.94
C ALA A 57 -4.19 2.76 3.85
N PHE A 58 -3.67 2.34 5.00
CA PHE A 58 -2.69 1.25 5.09
C PHE A 58 -3.26 -0.08 4.57
N ALA A 59 -4.53 -0.38 4.82
CA ALA A 59 -5.16 -1.59 4.30
C ALA A 59 -5.18 -1.63 2.76
N VAL A 60 -5.49 -0.50 2.12
CA VAL A 60 -5.47 -0.39 0.65
C VAL A 60 -4.04 -0.54 0.11
N GLU A 61 -3.07 0.15 0.70
CA GLU A 61 -1.66 0.02 0.32
C GLU A 61 -1.12 -1.40 0.58
N GLY A 62 -1.52 -2.02 1.68
CA GLY A 62 -1.11 -3.36 2.08
C GLY A 62 -1.55 -4.43 1.09
N ILE A 63 -2.78 -4.34 0.56
CA ILE A 63 -3.25 -5.24 -0.51
C ILE A 63 -2.35 -5.13 -1.74
N VAL A 64 -1.95 -3.91 -2.12
CA VAL A 64 -1.06 -3.67 -3.27
C VAL A 64 0.33 -4.24 -3.00
N VAL A 65 0.87 -4.04 -1.79
CA VAL A 65 2.19 -4.53 -1.40
C VAL A 65 2.28 -6.05 -1.43
N VAL A 66 1.21 -6.77 -1.09
CA VAL A 66 1.15 -8.24 -1.25
C VAL A 66 1.35 -8.65 -2.71
N GLY A 67 0.82 -7.91 -3.68
CA GLY A 67 1.13 -8.17 -5.09
C GLY A 67 2.59 -7.86 -5.46
N MET A 68 3.18 -6.84 -4.81
CA MET A 68 4.58 -6.44 -5.05
C MET A 68 5.60 -7.45 -4.50
N THR A 69 5.25 -8.27 -3.51
CA THR A 69 6.20 -9.25 -2.96
C THR A 69 6.73 -10.19 -4.05
N ILE A 70 5.87 -10.62 -4.98
CA ILE A 70 6.24 -11.46 -6.12
C ILE A 70 7.28 -10.76 -7.02
N LEU A 71 7.11 -9.45 -7.25
CA LEU A 71 8.08 -8.66 -8.02
C LEU A 71 9.41 -8.53 -7.29
N LEU A 72 9.38 -8.30 -5.98
CA LEU A 72 10.59 -8.23 -5.15
C LEU A 72 11.34 -9.57 -5.12
N ILE A 73 10.62 -10.69 -5.05
CA ILE A 73 11.21 -12.04 -5.12
C ILE A 73 11.90 -12.26 -6.48
N SER A 74 11.30 -11.75 -7.56
CA SER A 74 11.92 -11.76 -8.90
C SER A 74 13.13 -10.80 -9.03
N GLY A 75 13.53 -10.10 -7.96
CA GLY A 75 14.60 -9.10 -7.97
C GLY A 75 14.19 -7.75 -8.58
N GLY A 76 12.89 -7.55 -8.83
CA GLY A 76 12.32 -6.36 -9.43
C GLY A 76 11.82 -5.34 -8.38
N ILE A 77 11.78 -4.09 -8.80
CA ILE A 77 11.15 -2.96 -8.08
C ILE A 77 10.16 -2.31 -9.03
N ASP A 78 8.94 -2.07 -8.54
CA ASP A 78 7.89 -1.38 -9.27
C ASP A 78 7.55 -0.04 -8.62
N LEU A 79 7.84 1.04 -9.34
CA LEU A 79 7.52 2.41 -8.92
C LEU A 79 6.12 2.87 -9.39
N SER A 80 5.49 2.11 -10.28
CA SER A 80 4.22 2.49 -10.91
C SER A 80 2.99 2.16 -10.07
N VAL A 81 3.12 1.30 -9.05
CA VAL A 81 2.01 0.70 -8.29
C VAL A 81 0.96 1.71 -7.81
N GLY A 82 1.38 2.84 -7.26
CA GLY A 82 0.47 3.89 -6.81
C GLY A 82 -0.26 4.55 -7.98
N SER A 83 0.43 4.75 -9.11
CA SER A 83 -0.17 5.37 -10.32
C SER A 83 -1.11 4.42 -11.05
N VAL A 84 -0.79 3.12 -11.10
CA VAL A 84 -1.67 2.09 -11.68
C VAL A 84 -2.90 1.88 -10.79
N THR A 85 -2.73 1.87 -9.47
CA THR A 85 -3.87 1.82 -8.52
C THR A 85 -4.77 3.05 -8.67
N ALA A 86 -4.18 4.25 -8.79
CA ALA A 86 -4.93 5.47 -9.09
C ALA A 86 -5.68 5.38 -10.42
N LEU A 87 -5.04 4.83 -11.46
CA LEU A 87 -5.68 4.63 -12.75
C LEU A 87 -6.87 3.66 -12.67
N ALA A 88 -6.76 2.58 -11.90
CA ALA A 88 -7.88 1.68 -11.65
C ALA A 88 -9.07 2.43 -11.03
N MET A 89 -8.81 3.26 -10.01
CA MET A 89 -9.84 4.08 -9.36
C MET A 89 -10.47 5.09 -10.32
N VAL A 90 -9.68 5.75 -11.17
CA VAL A 90 -10.18 6.71 -12.16
C VAL A 90 -11.01 6.02 -13.24
N VAL A 91 -10.54 4.89 -13.79
CA VAL A 91 -11.28 4.13 -14.82
C VAL A 91 -12.61 3.64 -14.26
N ALA A 92 -12.61 3.00 -13.08
CA ALA A 92 -13.84 2.54 -12.44
C ALA A 92 -14.80 3.71 -12.15
N GLY A 93 -14.28 4.82 -11.61
CA GLY A 93 -15.05 6.01 -11.30
C GLY A 93 -15.69 6.66 -12.53
N LEU A 94 -14.94 6.81 -13.63
CA LEU A 94 -15.45 7.37 -14.88
C LEU A 94 -16.51 6.46 -15.52
N LEU A 95 -16.28 5.14 -15.54
CA LEU A 95 -17.27 4.18 -16.04
C LEU A 95 -18.56 4.23 -15.22
N PHE A 96 -18.45 4.25 -13.89
CA PHE A 96 -19.62 4.42 -13.02
C PHE A 96 -20.37 5.72 -13.30
N LEU A 97 -19.66 6.84 -13.41
CA LEU A 97 -20.26 8.14 -13.73
C LEU A 97 -20.88 8.18 -15.14
N SER A 98 -20.46 7.30 -16.05
CA SER A 98 -21.10 7.11 -17.37
C SER A 98 -22.37 6.24 -17.32
N GLY A 99 -22.78 5.77 -16.14
CA GLY A 99 -23.98 4.97 -15.93
C GLY A 99 -23.74 3.46 -15.82
N MET A 100 -22.49 3.01 -15.81
CA MET A 100 -22.16 1.59 -15.60
C MET A 100 -22.35 1.20 -14.14
N ASP A 101 -22.81 -0.03 -13.90
CA ASP A 101 -22.84 -0.62 -12.55
C ASP A 101 -21.42 -0.62 -11.93
N PRO A 102 -21.26 -0.26 -10.64
CA PRO A 102 -19.95 -0.10 -10.01
C PRO A 102 -19.16 -1.41 -9.87
N TRP A 103 -19.82 -2.57 -9.81
CA TRP A 103 -19.15 -3.87 -9.80
C TRP A 103 -18.53 -4.15 -11.15
N LEU A 104 -19.32 -3.95 -12.22
CA LEU A 104 -18.83 -4.12 -13.59
C LEU A 104 -17.73 -3.12 -13.93
N ALA A 105 -17.91 -1.85 -13.54
CA ALA A 105 -16.90 -0.80 -13.73
C ALA A 105 -15.57 -1.16 -13.05
N SER A 106 -15.65 -1.72 -11.84
CA SER A 106 -14.47 -2.19 -11.09
C SER A 106 -13.79 -3.38 -11.75
N LEU A 107 -14.55 -4.35 -12.27
CA LEU A 107 -14.00 -5.49 -13.02
C LEU A 107 -13.28 -5.03 -14.30
N VAL A 108 -13.87 -4.09 -15.04
CA VAL A 108 -13.24 -3.51 -16.24
C VAL A 108 -11.95 -2.78 -15.87
N ALA A 109 -11.94 -2.00 -14.77
CA ALA A 109 -10.74 -1.32 -14.31
C ALA A 109 -9.62 -2.29 -13.89
N ILE A 110 -9.97 -3.38 -13.18
CA ILE A 110 -9.03 -4.45 -12.82
C ILE A 110 -8.45 -5.09 -14.09
N ALA A 111 -9.29 -5.43 -15.07
CA ALA A 111 -8.85 -6.02 -16.33
C ALA A 111 -7.91 -5.08 -17.11
N ALA A 112 -8.22 -3.77 -17.15
CA ALA A 112 -7.35 -2.78 -17.78
C ALA A 112 -5.99 -2.68 -17.09
N CYS A 113 -5.95 -2.70 -15.75
CA CYS A 113 -4.69 -2.64 -15.01
C CYS A 113 -3.90 -3.95 -15.08
N ALA A 114 -4.58 -5.10 -15.14
CA ALA A 114 -3.94 -6.39 -15.41
C ALA A 114 -3.28 -6.40 -16.81
N ALA A 115 -3.91 -5.80 -17.81
CA ALA A 115 -3.32 -5.63 -19.14
C ALA A 115 -2.07 -4.72 -19.11
N ILE A 116 -2.07 -3.67 -18.29
CA ILE A 116 -0.87 -2.85 -18.05
C ILE A 116 0.24 -3.69 -17.39
N GLY A 117 -0.09 -4.50 -16.39
CA GLY A 117 0.87 -5.43 -15.77
C GLY A 117 1.46 -6.43 -16.77
N ALA A 118 0.62 -7.01 -17.64
CA ALA A 118 1.06 -7.91 -18.71
C ALA A 118 1.95 -7.19 -19.73
N PHE A 119 1.61 -5.95 -20.09
CA PHE A 119 2.43 -5.08 -20.95
C PHE A 119 3.80 -4.84 -20.32
N MET A 120 3.86 -4.48 -19.04
CA MET A 120 5.12 -4.32 -18.31
C MET A 120 5.94 -5.61 -18.31
N GLY A 121 5.29 -6.75 -18.00
CA GLY A 121 5.90 -8.07 -18.00
C GLY A 121 6.48 -8.45 -19.37
N PHE A 122 5.79 -8.11 -20.46
CA PHE A 122 6.29 -8.33 -21.82
C PHE A 122 7.59 -7.56 -22.09
N PHE A 123 7.67 -6.27 -21.73
CA PHE A 123 8.89 -5.49 -21.92
C PHE A 123 10.06 -5.98 -21.07
N VAL A 124 9.78 -6.42 -19.85
CA VAL A 124 10.83 -6.96 -18.97
C VAL A 124 11.32 -8.32 -19.48
N THR A 125 10.41 -9.24 -19.82
CA THR A 125 10.77 -10.64 -20.12
C THR A 125 11.17 -10.89 -21.58
N ARG A 126 10.60 -10.17 -22.54
CA ARG A 126 10.83 -10.41 -23.99
C ARG A 126 11.72 -9.37 -24.64
N VAL A 127 11.57 -8.10 -24.25
CA VAL A 127 12.41 -7.02 -24.78
C VAL A 127 13.71 -6.88 -23.98
N GLY A 128 13.73 -7.35 -22.72
CA GLY A 128 14.92 -7.29 -21.86
C GLY A 128 15.13 -5.91 -21.24
N LEU A 129 14.09 -5.09 -21.12
CA LEU A 129 14.18 -3.80 -20.44
C LEU A 129 14.23 -3.98 -18.92
N HIS A 130 15.02 -3.13 -18.25
CA HIS A 130 15.10 -3.14 -16.80
C HIS A 130 13.75 -2.72 -16.17
N HIS A 131 13.27 -3.46 -15.17
CA HIS A 131 11.96 -3.26 -14.52
C HIS A 131 11.76 -1.83 -13.99
N PHE A 132 12.83 -1.19 -13.52
CA PHE A 132 12.80 0.19 -13.03
C PHE A 132 12.43 1.19 -14.13
N ILE A 133 12.98 1.02 -15.34
CA ILE A 133 12.71 1.92 -16.47
C ILE A 133 11.28 1.73 -16.96
N VAL A 134 10.84 0.47 -17.07
CA VAL A 134 9.48 0.14 -17.49
C VAL A 134 8.45 0.68 -16.49
N SER A 135 8.65 0.46 -15.20
CA SER A 135 7.73 0.96 -14.16
C SER A 135 7.74 2.49 -14.06
N LEU A 136 8.89 3.16 -14.16
CA LEU A 136 8.91 4.63 -14.23
C LEU A 136 8.13 5.18 -15.43
N GLY A 137 8.28 4.58 -16.61
CA GLY A 137 7.53 4.98 -17.80
C GLY A 137 6.03 4.82 -17.59
N VAL A 138 5.59 3.66 -17.09
CA VAL A 138 4.18 3.39 -16.80
C VAL A 138 3.65 4.29 -15.69
N MET A 139 4.45 4.61 -14.68
CA MET A 139 4.09 5.55 -13.62
C MET A 139 3.68 6.91 -14.21
N VAL A 140 4.50 7.47 -15.12
CA VAL A 140 4.23 8.76 -15.77
C VAL A 140 3.01 8.67 -16.67
N ILE A 141 2.88 7.61 -17.47
CA ILE A 141 1.74 7.41 -18.37
C ILE A 141 0.44 7.29 -17.57
N ALA A 142 0.39 6.40 -16.58
CA ALA A 142 -0.79 6.17 -15.76
C ALA A 142 -1.22 7.43 -15.02
N ARG A 143 -0.26 8.21 -14.49
CA ARG A 143 -0.53 9.48 -13.84
C ARG A 143 -1.06 10.54 -14.81
N GLY A 144 -0.50 10.60 -16.02
CA GLY A 144 -1.00 11.45 -17.10
C GLY A 144 -2.44 11.10 -17.50
N LEU A 145 -2.73 9.80 -17.66
CA LEU A 145 -4.08 9.31 -17.93
C LEU A 145 -5.06 9.65 -16.81
N CYS A 146 -4.65 9.52 -15.54
CA CYS A 146 -5.46 9.97 -14.41
C CYS A 146 -5.78 11.46 -14.50
N LEU A 147 -4.77 12.30 -14.78
CA LEU A 147 -4.95 13.74 -14.88
C LEU A 147 -5.91 14.12 -16.02
N LEU A 148 -5.76 13.48 -17.18
CA LEU A 148 -6.62 13.68 -18.34
C LEU A 148 -8.05 13.23 -18.06
N GLY A 149 -8.23 12.02 -17.51
CA GLY A 149 -9.55 11.46 -17.22
C GLY A 149 -10.31 12.22 -16.14
N THR A 150 -9.61 12.78 -15.15
CA THR A 150 -10.22 13.53 -14.04
C THR A 150 -10.30 15.03 -14.28
N GLY A 151 -9.60 15.56 -15.29
CA GLY A 151 -9.38 17.00 -15.44
C GLY A 151 -8.63 17.63 -14.25
N GLY A 152 -7.89 16.82 -13.47
CA GLY A 152 -7.19 17.25 -12.26
C GLY A 152 -8.08 17.50 -11.05
N ARG A 153 -9.31 16.97 -11.03
CA ARG A 153 -10.27 17.14 -9.93
C ARG A 153 -10.70 15.79 -9.35
N PRO A 154 -11.03 15.72 -8.05
CA PRO A 154 -11.59 14.50 -7.48
C PRO A 154 -12.91 14.08 -8.17
N LEU A 155 -13.08 12.79 -8.43
CA LEU A 155 -14.35 12.26 -8.95
C LEU A 155 -15.36 12.11 -7.80
N GLY A 156 -16.51 12.81 -7.92
CA GLY A 156 -17.56 12.80 -6.91
C GLY A 156 -18.47 11.57 -7.02
N LEU A 157 -18.12 10.48 -6.34
CA LEU A 157 -18.86 9.20 -6.37
C LEU A 157 -20.00 9.13 -5.32
N TYR A 158 -20.75 10.22 -5.17
CA TYR A 158 -21.77 10.36 -4.12
C TYR A 158 -22.95 9.41 -4.30
N THR A 159 -23.25 9.01 -5.53
CA THR A 159 -24.40 8.18 -5.92
C THR A 159 -24.13 6.68 -5.85
N LEU A 160 -22.97 6.24 -5.35
CA LEU A 160 -22.67 4.81 -5.23
C LEU A 160 -23.74 4.10 -4.37
N PRO A 161 -24.20 2.90 -4.79
CA PRO A 161 -25.11 2.06 -4.02
C PRO A 161 -24.55 1.76 -2.62
N PRO A 162 -25.40 1.67 -1.57
CA PRO A 162 -24.97 1.40 -0.20
C PRO A 162 -24.15 0.12 -0.06
N GLU A 163 -24.49 -0.92 -0.82
CA GLU A 163 -23.83 -2.23 -0.81
C GLU A 163 -22.38 -2.12 -1.30
N PHE A 164 -22.16 -1.33 -2.35
CA PHE A 164 -20.82 -1.07 -2.88
C PHE A 164 -20.02 -0.15 -1.96
N LYS A 165 -20.65 0.90 -1.42
CA LYS A 165 -20.03 1.80 -0.43
C LYS A 165 -19.60 1.03 0.82
N PHE A 166 -20.36 0.03 1.24
CA PHE A 166 -20.07 -0.76 2.44
C PHE A 166 -18.71 -1.46 2.37
N ILE A 167 -18.27 -1.92 1.18
CA ILE A 167 -16.96 -2.53 1.01
C ILE A 167 -15.82 -1.56 1.34
N GLY A 168 -15.91 -0.32 0.85
CA GLY A 168 -14.84 0.67 1.00
C GLY A 168 -14.92 1.51 2.29
N GLN A 169 -16.14 1.77 2.79
CA GLN A 169 -16.40 2.73 3.85
C GLN A 169 -17.18 2.15 5.04
N GLY A 170 -17.73 0.94 4.89
CA GLY A 170 -18.50 0.25 5.93
C GLY A 170 -17.61 -0.26 7.06
N ALA A 171 -18.27 -0.73 8.13
CA ALA A 171 -17.60 -1.35 9.27
C ALA A 171 -18.44 -2.51 9.81
N VAL A 172 -17.75 -3.53 10.32
CA VAL A 172 -18.35 -4.67 11.03
C VAL A 172 -17.76 -4.70 12.43
N GLY A 173 -18.60 -4.58 13.47
CA GLY A 173 -18.14 -4.57 14.86
C GLY A 173 -17.17 -3.43 15.20
N GLY A 174 -17.26 -2.29 14.50
CA GLY A 174 -16.34 -1.15 14.66
C GLY A 174 -15.04 -1.23 13.84
N ILE A 175 -14.79 -2.36 13.16
CA ILE A 175 -13.63 -2.55 12.29
C ILE A 175 -14.02 -2.23 10.84
N PRO A 176 -13.34 -1.29 10.16
CA PRO A 176 -13.55 -1.03 8.74
C PRO A 176 -13.48 -2.30 7.88
N VAL A 177 -14.43 -2.47 6.97
CA VAL A 177 -14.50 -3.66 6.09
C VAL A 177 -13.22 -3.81 5.26
N VAL A 178 -12.64 -2.70 4.78
CA VAL A 178 -11.39 -2.71 4.02
C VAL A 178 -10.21 -3.33 4.79
N ILE A 179 -10.17 -3.16 6.12
CA ILE A 179 -9.14 -3.78 6.96
C ILE A 179 -9.35 -5.29 7.05
N ILE A 180 -10.60 -5.73 7.17
CA ILE A 180 -10.95 -7.16 7.17
C ILE A 180 -10.54 -7.79 5.83
N ILE A 181 -10.86 -7.13 4.71
CA ILE A 181 -10.48 -7.58 3.37
C ILE A 181 -8.96 -7.69 3.27
N PHE A 182 -8.22 -6.68 3.73
CA PHE A 182 -6.77 -6.69 3.75
C PHE A 182 -6.21 -7.89 4.55
N ILE A 183 -6.68 -8.10 5.79
CA ILE A 183 -6.20 -9.22 6.63
C ILE A 183 -6.49 -10.56 5.96
N VAL A 184 -7.71 -10.76 5.45
CA VAL A 184 -8.09 -11.99 4.74
C VAL A 184 -7.20 -12.19 3.51
N PHE A 185 -6.96 -11.13 2.73
CA PHE A 185 -6.12 -11.19 1.54
C PHE A 185 -4.67 -11.55 1.87
N VAL A 186 -4.10 -10.97 2.93
CA VAL A 186 -2.76 -11.34 3.43
C VAL A 186 -2.71 -12.80 3.84
N ILE A 187 -3.65 -13.27 4.67
CA ILE A 187 -3.67 -14.67 5.14
C ILE A 187 -3.78 -15.65 3.96
N LEU A 188 -4.60 -15.33 2.96
CA LEU A 188 -4.72 -16.16 1.76
C LEU A 188 -3.46 -16.16 0.90
N SER A 189 -2.73 -15.05 0.88
CA SER A 189 -1.53 -14.87 0.05
C SER A 189 -0.23 -15.29 0.76
N ASP A 190 -0.27 -15.55 2.08
CA ASP A 190 0.90 -15.95 2.89
C ASP A 190 1.53 -17.28 2.43
N PHE A 191 0.80 -18.08 1.66
CA PHE A 191 1.28 -19.34 1.07
C PHE A 191 2.04 -19.18 -0.26
N MET A 192 2.04 -17.97 -0.84
CA MET A 192 2.71 -17.65 -2.11
C MET A 192 4.13 -17.15 -1.89
#